data_AF-F9HKG4-F1
#
_entry.id   AF-F9HKG4-F1
#
_cell.length_a   1.000
_cell.length_b   1.000
_cell.length_c   1.000
_cell.angle_alpha   90.00
_cell.angle_beta   90.00
_cell.angle_gamma   90.00
#
_symmetry.space_group_name_H-M   'P 1'
#
loop_
_entity.id
_entity.type
_entity.pdbx_description
1 polymer ?
#
loop_
_entity_poly.entity_id
_entity_poly.type
_entity_poly.pdbx_seq_one_letter_code
_entity_poly.pdbx_strand_id
1 'polypeptide(L)' 'MVTGTTGTWTELESDGDQKVKQVTFDAANQRMIIGDDVKIYTVNGNQIVVDDMDRDPSDQIVLTK' A
#
# COMPACT_ATOMS: atom_id res chain seq x y z
N MET A 1 -1.90 18.09 2.31
CA MET A 1 -0.55 17.72 2.80
C MET A 1 -0.70 16.40 3.51
N VAL A 2 -0.11 15.31 3.01
CA VAL A 2 -0.12 14.03 3.74
C VAL A 2 0.88 14.17 4.88
N THR A 3 0.39 14.51 6.07
CA THR A 3 1.19 14.60 7.29
C THR A 3 1.22 13.22 7.93
N GLY A 4 2.07 12.36 7.39
CA GLY A 4 2.28 10.99 7.86
C GLY A 4 2.99 10.18 6.78
N THR A 5 4.26 9.86 6.99
CA THR A 5 5.05 9.04 6.07
C THR A 5 4.97 7.55 6.40
N THR A 6 4.20 7.17 7.41
CA THR A 6 4.12 5.78 7.90
C THR A 6 2.67 5.36 8.18
N GLY A 7 2.45 4.04 8.22
CA GLY A 7 1.15 3.44 8.53
C GLY A 7 1.29 1.93 8.81
N THR A 8 0.15 1.23 8.86
CA THR A 8 0.10 -0.23 8.97
C THR A 8 -0.76 -0.81 7.87
N TRP A 9 -0.34 -1.94 7.34
CA TRP A 9 -1.12 -2.77 6.41
C TRP A 9 -1.54 -4.03 7.15
N THR A 10 -2.84 -4.28 7.23
CA THR A 10 -3.39 -5.45 7.91
C THR A 10 -4.05 -6.35 6.89
N GLU A 11 -3.52 -7.56 6.72
CA GLU A 11 -4.14 -8.63 5.94
C GLU A 11 -4.94 -9.51 6.89
N LEU A 12 -6.21 -9.75 6.56
CA LEU A 12 -7.07 -10.69 7.28
C LEU A 12 -7.06 -12.02 6.53
N GLU A 13 -6.55 -13.07 7.18
CA GLU A 13 -6.50 -14.41 6.63
C GLU A 13 -7.85 -15.12 6.75
N SER A 14 -8.03 -16.22 6.01
CA SER A 14 -9.33 -16.93 5.95
C SER A 14 -9.73 -17.58 7.28
N ASP A 15 -8.77 -17.84 8.17
CA ASP A 15 -8.99 -18.37 9.53
C ASP A 15 -9.29 -17.27 10.57
N GLY A 16 -9.24 -16.00 10.16
CA GLY A 16 -9.47 -14.85 11.03
C GLY A 16 -8.19 -14.27 11.65
N ASP A 17 -7.02 -14.86 11.40
CA ASP A 17 -5.75 -14.30 11.85
C ASP A 17 -5.43 -13.02 11.07
N GLN A 18 -4.73 -12.10 11.74
CA GLN A 18 -4.31 -10.83 11.15
C GLN A 18 -2.79 -10.76 11.03
N LYS A 19 -2.32 -10.51 9.81
CA LYS A 19 -0.91 -10.20 9.55
C LYS A 19 -0.77 -8.68 9.41
N VAL A 20 -0.07 -8.08 10.37
CA VAL A 20 0.19 -6.63 10.41
C VAL A 20 1.61 -6.36 9.91
N LYS A 21 1.73 -5.57 8.85
CA LYS A 21 2.99 -5.10 8.28
C LYS A 21 3.11 -3.58 8.47
N GLN A 22 4.32 -3.10 8.75
CA GLN A 22 4.59 -1.66 8.77
C GLN A 22 4.58 -1.12 7.34
N VAL A 23 4.12 0.11 7.17
CA VAL A 23 4.09 0.81 5.88
C VAL A 23 4.90 2.09 5.97
N THR A 24 5.71 2.36 4.95
CA THR A 24 6.35 3.67 4.76
C THR A 24 6.06 4.19 3.36
N PHE A 25 5.80 5.50 3.25
CA PHE A 25 5.54 6.21 2.00
C PHE A 25 6.70 7.12 1.64
N ASP A 26 7.25 6.92 0.46
CA ASP A 26 8.17 7.84 -0.20
C ASP A 26 7.42 8.54 -1.33
N ALA A 27 6.87 9.71 -1.00
CA ALA A 27 6.09 10.51 -1.92
C ALA A 27 6.93 11.13 -3.05
N ALA A 28 8.23 11.34 -2.84
CA ALA A 28 9.12 11.89 -3.86
C ALA A 28 9.33 10.89 -5.01
N ASN A 29 9.36 9.61 -4.67
CA ASN A 29 9.56 8.52 -5.63
C ASN A 29 8.28 7.74 -5.98
N GLN A 30 7.12 8.15 -5.44
CA GLN A 30 5.85 7.41 -5.57
C GLN A 30 6.02 5.93 -5.20
N ARG A 31 6.64 5.68 -4.03
CA ARG A 31 6.85 4.33 -3.49
C ARG A 31 6.14 4.15 -2.16
N MET A 32 5.56 2.97 -2.01
CA MET A 32 5.01 2.46 -0.77
C MET A 32 5.79 1.21 -0.42
N ILE A 33 6.30 1.12 0.81
CA ILE A 33 7.05 -0.03 1.29
C ILE A 33 6.16 -0.71 2.34
N ILE A 34 5.79 -1.97 2.11
CA ILE A 34 4.93 -2.76 3.00
C ILE A 34 5.77 -3.91 3.56
N GLY A 35 6.17 -3.82 4.84
CA GLY A 35 7.23 -4.67 5.35
C GLY A 35 8.55 -4.35 4.64
N ASP A 36 9.02 -5.28 3.83
CA ASP A 36 10.18 -5.17 2.94
C ASP A 36 9.80 -5.11 1.44
N ASP A 37 8.52 -5.29 1.10
CA ASP A 37 8.03 -5.26 -0.27
C ASP A 37 7.86 -3.82 -0.78
N VAL A 38 8.50 -3.50 -1.91
CA VAL A 38 8.39 -2.19 -2.56
C VAL A 38 7.26 -2.23 -3.59
N LYS A 39 6.33 -1.27 -3.49
CA LYS A 39 5.17 -1.07 -4.37
C LYS A 39 5.12 0.35 -4.93
N ILE A 40 4.42 0.54 -6.05
CA ILE A 40 4.05 1.85 -6.59
C ILE A 40 2.71 2.22 -5.98
N TYR A 41 2.53 3.48 -5.57
CA TYR A 41 1.21 3.96 -5.14
C TYR A 41 0.80 5.23 -5.89
N THR A 42 -0.50 5.33 -6.17
CA THR A 42 -1.13 6.51 -6.77
C THR A 42 -2.30 6.94 -5.89
N VAL A 43 -2.38 8.23 -5.57
CA VAL A 43 -3.47 8.81 -4.76
C VAL A 43 -4.44 9.56 -5.66
N ASN A 44 -5.68 9.07 -5.74
CA ASN A 44 -6.76 9.64 -6.53
C ASN A 44 -7.91 10.06 -5.61
N GLY A 45 -7.77 11.23 -4.96
CA GLY A 45 -8.75 11.71 -3.98
C GLY A 45 -8.82 10.81 -2.75
N ASN A 46 -9.94 10.11 -2.57
CA ASN A 46 -10.16 9.18 -1.44
C ASN A 46 -9.67 7.75 -1.73
N GLN A 47 -9.15 7.52 -2.95
CA GLN A 47 -8.67 6.23 -3.38
C GLN A 47 -7.14 6.20 -3.39
N ILE A 48 -6.57 5.07 -2.99
CA ILE A 48 -5.16 4.73 -3.20
C ILE A 48 -5.12 3.48 -4.07
N VAL A 49 -4.40 3.54 -5.19
CA VAL A 49 -4.09 2.39 -6.02
C VAL A 49 -2.67 1.97 -5.71
N VAL A 50 -2.48 0.68 -5.44
CA VAL A 50 -1.18 0.06 -5.14
C VAL A 50 -0.90 -0.96 -6.24
N ASP A 51 0.24 -0.81 -6.91
CA ASP A 51 0.70 -1.68 -7.99
C ASP A 51 2.06 -2.28 -7.64
N ASP A 52 2.35 -3.46 -8.19
CA ASP A 52 3.69 -4.03 -8.21
C ASP A 52 4.64 -3.21 -9.10
N MET A 53 5.95 -3.49 -9.00
CA MET A 53 6.97 -2.72 -9.73
C MET A 53 6.85 -2.86 -11.25
N ASP A 54 6.37 -4.01 -11.74
CA ASP A 54 6.13 -4.29 -13.16
C ASP A 54 4.74 -3.81 -13.64
N ARG A 55 3.88 -3.38 -12.70
CA ARG A 55 2.49 -2.96 -12.93
C ARG A 55 1.64 -4.04 -13.60
N ASP A 56 1.81 -5.30 -13.19
CA ASP A 56 0.86 -6.35 -13.57
C ASP A 56 -0.56 -5.99 -13.06
N PRO A 57 -1.56 -5.81 -13.94
CA PRO A 57 -2.91 -5.50 -13.52
C PRO A 57 -3.56 -6.59 -12.66
N SER A 58 -3.06 -7.84 -12.66
CA SER A 58 -3.59 -8.89 -11.78
C SER A 58 -3.32 -8.63 -10.30
N ASP A 59 -2.25 -7.91 -10.00
CA ASP A 59 -1.76 -7.68 -8.65
C ASP A 59 -2.17 -6.29 -8.11
N GLN A 60 -2.88 -5.51 -8.92
CA GLN A 60 -3.35 -4.19 -8.54
C GLN A 60 -4.34 -4.26 -7.37
N ILE A 61 -4.06 -3.49 -6.32
CA ILE A 61 -4.92 -3.35 -5.16
C ILE A 61 -5.49 -1.93 -5.10
N VAL A 62 -6.80 -1.85 -4.90
CA VAL A 62 -7.52 -0.57 -4.80
C VAL A 62 -8.06 -0.41 -3.39
N LEU A 63 -7.58 0.61 -2.68
CA LEU A 63 -8.04 0.99 -1.35
C LEU A 63 -8.89 2.26 -1.44
N THR A 64 -10.00 2.31 -0.71
CA THR A 64 -10.86 3.50 -0.63
C THR A 64 -11.16 3.82 0.83
N LYS A 65 -11.07 5.10 1.20
CA LYS A 65 -11.41 5.60 2.54
C LYS A 65 -12.90 5.88 2.71
#